data_AF-W7TK29-F1
#
_entry.id   AF-W7TK29-F1
#
_cell.length_a   1.000
_cell.length_b   1.000
_cell.length_c   1.000
_cell.angle_alpha   90.00
_cell.angle_beta   90.00
_cell.angle_gamma   90.00
#
_symmetry.space_group_name_H-M   'P 1'
#
loop_
_entity.id
_entity.type
_entity.pdbx_description
1 polymer ?
#
loop_
_entity_poly.entity_id
_entity_poly.type
_entity_poly.pdbx_seq_one_letter_code
_entity_poly.pdbx_strand_id
1 'polypeptide(L)'
;MYTRMARPWSEISFSLRSTSSPPPTTIPSPARPHSNIITSTSVRDMMMMAGHSKWAKIKRAKGSNDAKRAILFTKLAVELSEASRQAQGDVTDIRLAAAISKAKACNVPKDNIEAALKRGVEGKGGANMEAVQAPPPSL
;
A
#
# COMPACT_ATOMS: atom_id res chain seq x y z
N MET A 1 36.59 -2.71 -30.64
CA MET A 1 35.32 -3.24 -31.18
C MET A 1 34.98 -4.51 -30.41
N TYR A 2 34.07 -4.44 -29.44
CA TYR A 2 33.68 -5.60 -28.62
C TYR A 2 32.41 -6.22 -29.19
N THR A 3 32.54 -7.41 -29.77
CA THR A 3 31.46 -8.20 -30.33
C THR A 3 30.70 -8.95 -29.23
N ARG A 4 29.41 -8.59 -29.10
CA ARG A 4 28.22 -9.42 -28.84
C ARG A 4 28.50 -10.90 -28.52
N MET A 5 28.01 -11.38 -27.37
CA MET A 5 27.23 -12.62 -27.27
C MET A 5 26.51 -12.70 -25.91
N ALA A 6 25.20 -12.46 -25.94
CA ALA A 6 24.26 -12.83 -24.90
C ALA A 6 24.13 -14.37 -24.85
N ARG A 7 24.21 -14.97 -23.67
CA ARG A 7 23.97 -16.41 -23.49
C ARG A 7 22.46 -16.68 -23.33
N PRO A 8 21.87 -17.59 -24.12
CA PRO A 8 20.45 -17.92 -24.08
C PRO A 8 20.06 -18.78 -22.88
N TRP A 9 18.85 -18.56 -22.37
CA TRP A 9 18.19 -19.27 -21.26
C TRP A 9 17.64 -20.65 -21.69
N SER A 10 18.47 -21.51 -22.26
CA SER A 10 18.02 -22.83 -22.70
C SER A 10 19.14 -23.87 -22.59
N GLU A 11 19.33 -24.43 -21.39
CA GLU A 11 19.92 -25.77 -21.17
C GLU A 11 19.99 -26.08 -19.66
N ILE A 12 18.88 -26.58 -19.09
CA ILE A 12 18.95 -27.43 -17.89
C ILE A 12 17.94 -28.55 -18.07
N SER A 13 18.36 -29.59 -18.79
CA SER A 13 17.68 -30.88 -18.83
C SER A 13 18.54 -31.93 -18.13
N PHE A 14 18.04 -32.36 -16.97
CA PHE A 14 17.92 -33.77 -16.57
C PHE A 14 19.19 -34.60 -16.34
N SER A 15 19.53 -34.80 -15.07
CA SER A 15 20.21 -36.02 -14.62
C SER A 15 19.34 -36.71 -13.56
N LEU A 16 18.52 -37.66 -14.02
CA LEU A 16 17.94 -38.73 -13.20
C LEU A 16 19.08 -39.54 -12.56
N ARG A 17 19.26 -39.39 -11.25
CA ARG A 17 19.84 -40.44 -10.42
C ARG A 17 18.71 -41.10 -9.66
N SER A 18 18.40 -42.32 -10.07
CA SER A 18 17.54 -43.26 -9.38
C SER A 18 18.12 -43.60 -8.00
N THR A 19 17.45 -43.22 -6.93
CA THR A 19 17.62 -43.84 -5.61
C THR A 19 16.25 -44.06 -4.99
N SER A 20 15.80 -45.31 -5.10
CA SER A 20 14.84 -46.03 -4.24
C SER A 20 13.91 -45.20 -3.36
N SER A 21 12.64 -45.19 -3.75
CA SER A 21 11.48 -44.89 -2.90
C SER A 21 11.55 -45.66 -1.57
N PRO A 22 11.42 -45.00 -0.41
CA PRO A 22 11.04 -45.70 0.82
C PRO A 22 9.55 -46.09 0.76
N PRO A 23 9.16 -47.25 1.31
CA PRO A 23 7.77 -47.73 1.28
C PRO A 23 6.82 -46.81 2.07
N PRO A 24 5.50 -46.81 1.76
CA PRO A 24 4.53 -46.11 2.57
C PRO A 24 4.47 -46.77 3.95
N THR A 25 5.08 -46.15 4.95
CA THR A 25 4.85 -46.53 6.34
C THR A 25 3.41 -46.17 6.68
N THR A 26 2.54 -47.18 6.62
CA THR A 26 1.19 -47.20 7.17
C THR A 26 1.23 -46.63 8.58
N ILE A 27 0.70 -45.42 8.74
CA ILE A 27 0.39 -44.84 10.03
C ILE A 27 -0.80 -45.64 10.58
N PRO A 28 -0.70 -46.39 11.70
CA PRO A 28 -1.90 -46.82 12.39
C PRO A 28 -2.59 -45.57 12.96
N SER A 29 -3.68 -45.18 12.31
CA SER A 29 -4.59 -44.15 12.79
C SER A 29 -5.15 -44.60 14.15
N PRO A 30 -4.92 -43.89 15.27
CA PRO A 30 -5.69 -44.18 16.48
C PRO A 30 -7.15 -43.85 16.18
N ALA A 31 -8.02 -44.84 16.34
CA ALA A 31 -9.46 -44.68 16.20
C ALA A 31 -9.93 -43.48 17.01
N ARG A 32 -10.49 -42.46 16.35
CA ARG A 32 -11.18 -41.37 17.03
C ARG A 32 -12.54 -41.90 17.46
N PRO A 33 -12.81 -42.09 18.77
CA PRO A 33 -14.16 -42.45 19.20
C PRO A 33 -15.11 -41.33 18.80
N HIS A 34 -16.26 -41.70 18.23
CA HIS A 34 -17.38 -40.78 18.03
C HIS A 34 -18.00 -40.48 19.40
N SER A 35 -17.36 -39.60 20.18
CA SER A 35 -17.96 -39.00 21.36
C SER A 35 -18.34 -37.56 21.04
N ASN A 36 -19.64 -37.32 21.02
CA ASN A 36 -20.23 -35.99 21.06
C ASN A 36 -19.87 -35.35 22.40
N ILE A 37 -18.78 -34.60 22.44
CA ILE A 37 -18.49 -33.68 23.54
C ILE A 37 -18.03 -32.36 22.92
N ILE A 38 -18.90 -31.36 23.02
CA ILE A 38 -18.57 -29.95 22.83
C ILE A 38 -17.70 -29.58 24.04
N THR A 39 -16.41 -29.89 24.01
CA THR A 39 -15.48 -29.48 25.06
C THR A 39 -14.55 -28.41 24.52
N SER A 40 -14.71 -27.21 25.09
CA SER A 40 -13.71 -26.15 25.18
C SER A 40 -13.27 -25.52 23.85
N THR A 41 -13.90 -24.39 23.52
CA THR A 41 -13.21 -23.33 22.78
C THR A 41 -12.07 -22.82 23.66
N SER A 42 -10.96 -23.56 23.64
CA SER A 42 -9.71 -23.20 24.28
C SER A 42 -9.24 -21.88 23.67
N VAL A 43 -8.95 -20.89 24.51
CA VAL A 43 -8.36 -19.60 24.13
C VAL A 43 -7.07 -19.73 23.29
N ARG A 44 -6.46 -20.92 23.22
CA ARG A 44 -5.32 -21.23 22.34
C ARG A 44 -5.71 -21.52 20.88
N ASP A 45 -6.91 -22.05 20.61
CA ASP A 45 -7.36 -22.31 19.23
C ASP A 45 -7.81 -21.03 18.50
N MET A 46 -8.29 -20.03 19.24
CA MET A 46 -8.56 -18.70 18.70
C MET A 46 -7.31 -18.02 18.09
N MET A 47 -6.12 -18.44 18.52
CA MET A 47 -4.84 -17.92 18.03
C MET A 47 -4.33 -18.65 16.76
N MET A 48 -4.78 -19.88 16.49
CA MET A 48 -4.32 -20.71 15.36
C MET A 48 -5.06 -20.43 14.04
N MET A 49 -6.27 -19.86 14.08
CA MET A 49 -6.96 -19.30 12.90
C MET A 49 -6.34 -17.98 12.40
N ALA A 50 -5.45 -17.35 13.17
CA ALA A 50 -4.87 -16.04 12.85
C ALA A 50 -3.69 -16.09 11.84
N GLY A 51 -3.18 -17.27 11.46
CA GLY A 51 -2.02 -17.44 10.58
C GLY A 51 -2.34 -17.55 9.08
N HIS A 52 -3.24 -18.46 8.70
CA HIS A 52 -3.50 -18.80 7.29
C HIS A 52 -4.20 -17.69 6.48
N SER A 53 -4.88 -16.76 7.14
CA SER A 53 -5.55 -15.61 6.50
C SER A 53 -4.87 -14.27 6.79
N LYS A 54 -3.76 -14.25 7.55
CA LYS A 54 -3.06 -13.04 7.98
C LYS A 54 -2.63 -12.19 6.80
N TRP A 55 -1.95 -12.79 5.83
CA TRP A 55 -1.48 -12.09 4.64
C TRP A 55 -2.64 -11.53 3.80
N ALA A 56 -3.71 -12.30 3.62
CA ALA A 56 -4.90 -11.86 2.89
C ALA A 56 -5.58 -10.66 3.59
N LYS A 57 -5.61 -10.66 4.93
CA LYS A 57 -6.15 -9.54 5.73
C LYS A 57 -5.24 -8.31 5.67
N ILE A 58 -3.92 -8.49 5.83
CA ILE A 58 -2.93 -7.41 5.71
C ILE A 58 -2.99 -6.78 4.32
N LYS A 59 -3.10 -7.57 3.24
CA LYS A 59 -3.22 -7.07 1.87
C LYS A 59 -4.45 -6.18 1.68
N ARG A 60 -5.62 -6.63 2.13
CA ARG A 60 -6.86 -5.84 2.04
C ARG A 60 -6.79 -4.56 2.87
N ALA A 61 -6.30 -4.66 4.10
CA ALA A 61 -6.12 -3.51 4.99
C ALA A 61 -5.14 -2.50 4.41
N LYS A 62 -4.01 -2.99 3.85
CA LYS A 62 -3.00 -2.17 3.18
C LYS A 62 -3.59 -1.47 1.95
N GLY A 63 -4.28 -2.18 1.06
CA GLY A 63 -4.90 -1.57 -0.13
C GLY A 63 -5.91 -0.47 0.22
N SER A 64 -6.79 -0.70 1.21
CA SER A 64 -7.73 0.33 1.67
C SER A 64 -7.02 1.53 2.30
N ASN A 65 -5.96 1.30 3.08
CA ASN A 65 -5.19 2.36 3.72
C ASN A 65 -4.37 3.16 2.70
N ASP A 66 -3.72 2.49 1.75
CA ASP A 66 -2.93 3.13 0.70
C ASP A 66 -3.81 4.00 -0.20
N ALA A 67 -5.03 3.56 -0.53
CA ALA A 67 -5.99 4.38 -1.27
C ALA A 67 -6.37 5.66 -0.51
N LYS A 68 -6.63 5.56 0.79
CA LYS A 68 -6.92 6.72 1.65
C LYS A 68 -5.72 7.68 1.72
N ARG A 69 -4.51 7.14 1.89
CA ARG A 69 -3.27 7.94 1.91
C ARG A 69 -3.02 8.64 0.58
N ALA A 70 -3.26 7.97 -0.54
CA ALA A 70 -3.13 8.58 -1.87
C ALA A 70 -4.06 9.80 -2.02
N ILE A 71 -5.33 9.69 -1.61
CA ILE A 71 -6.28 10.80 -1.63
C ILE A 71 -5.79 11.97 -0.74
N LEU A 72 -5.29 11.67 0.46
CA LEU A 72 -4.73 12.69 1.36
C LEU A 72 -3.53 13.41 0.73
N PHE A 73 -2.62 12.68 0.08
CA PHE A 73 -1.45 13.25 -0.58
C PHE A 73 -1.83 14.17 -1.74
N THR A 74 -2.81 13.77 -2.56
CA THR A 74 -3.33 14.62 -3.63
C THR A 74 -3.95 15.90 -3.08
N LYS A 75 -4.75 15.82 -2.01
CA LYS A 75 -5.35 17.00 -1.37
C LYS A 75 -4.30 17.96 -0.81
N LEU A 76 -3.28 17.45 -0.12
CA LEU A 76 -2.19 18.25 0.40
C LEU A 76 -1.34 18.88 -0.71
N ALA A 77 -1.10 18.17 -1.81
CA ALA A 77 -0.36 18.71 -2.95
C ALA A 77 -1.11 19.87 -3.63
N VAL A 78 -2.44 19.76 -3.73
CA VAL A 78 -3.31 20.85 -4.20
C VAL A 78 -3.26 22.03 -3.24
N GLU A 79 -3.47 21.82 -1.94
CA GLU A 79 -3.41 22.87 -0.91
C GLU A 79 -2.05 23.59 -0.91
N LEU A 80 -0.94 22.85 -1.04
CA LEU A 80 0.41 23.41 -1.15
C LEU A 80 0.58 24.25 -2.42
N SER A 81 0.07 23.79 -3.55
CA SER A 81 0.19 24.51 -4.83
C SER A 81 -0.61 25.82 -4.81
N GLU A 82 -1.81 25.80 -4.23
CA GLU A 82 -2.67 26.98 -4.07
C GLU A 82 -2.06 28.00 -3.09
N ALA A 83 -1.61 27.52 -1.93
CA ALA A 83 -0.94 28.37 -0.95
C ALA A 83 0.34 28.98 -1.53
N SER A 84 1.13 28.19 -2.26
CA SER A 84 2.38 28.66 -2.90
C SER A 84 2.11 29.65 -4.03
N ARG A 85 0.97 29.54 -4.72
CA ARG A 85 0.57 30.50 -5.77
C ARG A 85 0.18 31.84 -5.17
N GLN A 86 -0.48 31.86 -4.01
CA GLN A 86 -0.83 33.09 -3.30
C GLN A 86 0.41 33.75 -2.67
N ALA A 87 1.30 32.93 -2.11
CA ALA A 87 2.53 33.38 -1.45
C ALA A 87 3.68 33.68 -2.41
N GLN A 88 3.54 33.32 -3.69
CA GLN A 88 4.56 33.49 -4.72
C GLN A 88 5.93 32.86 -4.37
N GLY A 89 5.92 31.85 -3.49
CA GLY A 89 7.11 31.16 -3.00
C GLY A 89 7.69 31.72 -1.69
N ASP A 90 7.05 32.71 -1.07
CA ASP A 90 7.49 33.23 0.22
C ASP A 90 7.05 32.31 1.38
N VAL A 91 8.04 31.82 2.13
CA VAL A 91 7.85 30.89 3.25
C VAL A 91 7.39 31.62 4.53
N THR A 92 7.42 32.95 4.53
CA THR A 92 6.96 33.77 5.66
C THR A 92 5.43 33.82 5.79
N ASP A 93 4.71 33.46 4.72
CA ASP A 93 3.25 33.44 4.75
C ASP A 93 2.69 32.33 5.64
N ILE A 94 1.81 32.72 6.56
CA ILE A 94 1.19 31.84 7.56
C ILE A 94 0.44 30.68 6.88
N ARG A 95 -0.21 30.94 5.73
CA ARG A 95 -0.95 29.92 4.96
C ARG A 95 -0.03 28.83 4.43
N LEU A 96 1.10 29.22 3.84
CA LEU A 96 2.07 28.28 3.29
C LEU A 96 2.78 27.49 4.40
N ALA A 97 3.18 28.17 5.48
CA ALA A 97 3.79 27.54 6.63
C ALA A 97 2.86 26.50 7.28
N ALA A 98 1.57 26.81 7.41
CA ALA A 98 0.57 25.88 7.93
C ALA A 98 0.39 24.66 7.01
N ALA A 99 0.32 24.86 5.68
CA ALA A 99 0.22 23.77 4.71
C ALA A 99 1.47 22.85 4.75
N ILE A 100 2.67 23.41 4.84
CA ILE A 100 3.92 22.65 4.98
C ILE A 100 3.93 21.84 6.29
N SER A 101 3.47 22.42 7.39
CA SER A 101 3.36 21.73 8.68
C SER A 101 2.42 20.52 8.60
N LYS A 102 1.23 20.70 8.00
CA LYS A 102 0.27 19.59 7.75
C LYS A 102 0.88 18.50 6.88
N ALA A 103 1.57 18.87 5.79
CA ALA A 103 2.20 17.90 4.88
C ALA A 103 3.28 17.06 5.60
N LYS A 104 4.10 17.69 6.45
CA LYS A 104 5.08 17.00 7.29
C LYS A 104 4.43 16.06 8.29
N ALA A 105 3.33 16.48 8.93
CA ALA A 105 2.57 15.65 9.87
C ALA A 105 1.98 14.39 9.19
N CYS A 106 1.66 14.46 7.89
CA CYS A 106 1.15 13.32 7.11
C CYS A 106 2.27 12.46 6.47
N ASN A 107 3.54 12.66 6.81
CA ASN A 107 4.69 11.96 6.22
C ASN A 107 4.78 12.10 4.68
N VAL A 108 4.43 13.27 4.15
CA VAL A 108 4.70 13.56 2.72
C VAL A 108 6.21 13.74 2.53
N PRO A 109 6.84 13.10 1.52
CA PRO A 109 8.26 13.30 1.20
C PRO A 109 8.58 14.77 0.87
N LYS A 110 9.77 15.22 1.25
CA LYS A 110 10.23 16.60 1.00
C LYS A 110 10.24 16.94 -0.49
N ASP A 111 10.66 16.00 -1.33
CA ASP A 111 10.71 16.18 -2.78
C ASP A 111 9.32 16.49 -3.38
N ASN A 112 8.28 15.84 -2.86
CA ASN A 112 6.90 16.09 -3.29
C ASN A 112 6.40 17.47 -2.84
N ILE A 113 6.80 17.91 -1.64
CA ILE A 113 6.49 19.25 -1.14
C ILE A 113 7.16 20.29 -2.05
N GLU A 114 8.46 20.16 -2.31
CA GLU A 114 9.21 21.07 -3.19
C GLU A 114 8.67 21.08 -4.63
N ALA A 115 8.28 19.92 -5.17
CA ALA A 115 7.65 19.83 -6.48
C ALA A 115 6.27 20.51 -6.55
N ALA A 116 5.50 20.49 -5.46
CA ALA A 116 4.23 21.22 -5.37
C ALA A 116 4.46 22.74 -5.26
N LEU A 117 5.45 23.18 -4.47
CA LEU A 117 5.82 24.59 -4.35
C LEU A 117 6.26 25.18 -5.69
N LYS A 118 7.20 24.51 -6.40
CA LYS A 118 7.65 24.94 -7.73
C LYS A 118 6.49 25.02 -8.72
N ARG A 119 5.62 24.01 -8.72
CA ARG A 119 4.42 23.99 -9.58
C ARG A 119 3.46 25.15 -9.29
N GLY A 120 3.34 25.59 -8.03
CA GLY A 120 2.53 26.75 -7.65
C GLY A 120 3.14 28.10 -8.07
N VAL A 121 4.47 28.23 -8.07
CA VAL A 121 5.19 29.46 -8.48
C VAL A 121 5.31 29.57 -10.00
N GLU A 122 5.65 28.48 -10.67
CA GLU A 122 5.86 28.41 -12.13
C GLU A 122 4.53 28.26 -12.91
N GLY A 123 3.48 27.76 -12.25
CA GLY A 123 2.14 27.58 -12.79
C GLY A 123 1.36 28.89 -12.97
N LYS A 124 1.82 29.76 -13.89
CA LYS A 124 1.08 30.92 -14.38
C LYS A 124 -0.07 30.46 -15.30
N GLY A 125 -1.15 29.93 -14.74
CA GLY A 125 -2.36 29.71 -15.53
C GLY A 125 -3.32 28.66 -14.98
N GLY A 126 -4.44 29.14 -14.43
CA GLY A 126 -5.73 28.44 -14.55
C GLY A 126 -5.91 27.13 -13.80
N ALA A 127 -6.18 27.23 -12.50
CA ALA A 127 -7.05 26.28 -11.81
C ALA A 127 -7.68 27.02 -10.64
N ASN A 128 -8.70 27.82 -10.92
CA ASN A 128 -9.61 28.26 -9.87
C ASN A 128 -10.47 27.02 -9.55
N MET A 129 -10.16 26.33 -8.46
CA MET A 129 -10.95 25.20 -8.00
C MET A 129 -12.20 25.77 -7.33
N GLU A 130 -13.13 26.18 -8.17
CA GLU A 130 -14.43 26.65 -7.73
C GLU A 130 -15.13 25.48 -7.05
N ALA A 131 -15.44 25.65 -5.76
CA ALA A 131 -16.20 24.69 -4.99
C ALA A 131 -17.55 24.49 -5.68
N VAL A 132 -17.72 23.34 -6.35
CA VAL A 132 -19.01 22.95 -6.93
C VAL A 132 -19.96 22.64 -5.77
N GLN A 133 -20.62 23.69 -5.29
CA GLN A 133 -21.74 23.61 -4.37
C GLN A 133 -22.91 23.01 -5.15
N ALA A 134 -23.14 21.71 -4.99
CA ALA A 134 -24.31 21.05 -5.57
C ALA A 134 -25.58 21.75 -5.05
N PRO A 135 -26.55 22.11 -5.91
CA PRO A 135 -27.82 22.67 -5.45
C PRO A 135 -28.53 21.66 -4.53
N PRO A 136 -29.21 22.11 -3.47
CA PRO A 136 -29.91 21.22 -2.55
C PRO A 136 -30.95 20.38 -3.34
N PRO A 137 -31.11 19.09 -3.03
CA PRO A 137 -32.10 18.25 -3.70
C PRO A 137 -33.49 18.84 -3.45
N SER A 138 -34.18 19.21 -4.53
CA SER A 138 -35.58 19.60 -4.49
C SER A 138 -36.43 18.42 -4.00
N LEU A 139 -37.32 18.71 -3.03
CA LEU A 139 -38.24 17.79 -2.37
C LEU A 139 -39.12 17.01 -3.34
#